data_AF-A0A2V7WV38-F1
#
_entry.id   AF-A0A2V7WV38-F1
#
_cell.length_a   1.000
_cell.length_b   1.000
_cell.length_c   1.000
_cell.angle_alpha   90.00
_cell.angle_beta   90.00
_cell.angle_gamma   90.00
#
_symmetry.space_group_name_H-M   'P 1'
#
loop_
_entity.id
_entity.type
_entity.pdbx_description
1 polymer ?
#
loop_
_entity_poly.entity_id
_entity_poly.type
_entity_poly.pdbx_seq_one_letter_code
_entity_poly.pdbx_strand_id
1 'polypeptide(L)'
;MMVVRPLEAFMRHAVIVLVLFSWLPAADVLAARAGSGPAWCGTSRHGARDAVWAHEEERARRAPLQRGAKATSVGAFDVGQIAVLEDEGDLALLRHPMDLGGAAVRFTPSGGGFSATRLTLPLEPDAGTRLALGDDDSSRVTLSFAFPFFGHTYGTAFVNSDGNVTFVQKDDASTGRNVGRLVNGPPRVAPLLADLNPEAGGTISFQDLGDHATVTWRAVPQFDHSDKNTFQVTLWADGRIDLVYDAELSAAIEEGVTGVAPGNAQDGITAVDFAHAAAVTGTGAMAESFRDRDGLDTVAVARKFYTTHGDDYQQLVVYTSRRLVPAGVFSFEETVHNTDAGIGADRDDLSQTYGSRGRLESFVLMDTIGKYPDDLNQRFLGEDSALTVLGHEVGHRWLVNALFRDGAATSSELLGRDQVHWSFFVDTDGSYLEGNDIATQADGRFRTAGASLRYSALDQYLMGMRDASEVPPFFFVRNPTGTDTDPGQTPATGVVFAGTRKDVAIGDVVAALGDRSPKAAPGARPFREAFIYVTVGAPADPASVAKVERIRAAWPAFFSQSAEGRGSVDPTLN
;
A
#
# COMPACT_ATOMS: atom_id res chain seq x y z
N MET A 1 -70.54 -36.80 13.01
CA MET A 1 -69.90 -37.45 14.17
C MET A 1 -68.69 -36.58 14.52
N MET A 2 -68.88 -35.59 15.41
CA MET A 2 -68.22 -35.50 16.73
C MET A 2 -66.67 -35.40 16.61
N VAL A 3 -65.94 -34.38 17.06
CA VAL A 3 -66.15 -33.29 18.02
C VAL A 3 -65.16 -32.16 17.70
N VAL A 4 -65.62 -30.91 17.86
CA VAL A 4 -64.80 -29.69 18.01
C VAL A 4 -64.69 -29.38 19.51
N ARG A 5 -63.49 -28.97 19.98
CA ARG A 5 -63.22 -27.79 20.86
C ARG A 5 -61.82 -27.85 21.50
N PRO A 6 -61.08 -26.73 21.54
CA PRO A 6 -60.26 -26.35 22.68
C PRO A 6 -60.94 -25.26 23.53
N LEU A 7 -60.51 -25.19 24.80
CA LEU A 7 -61.03 -24.35 25.88
C LEU A 7 -60.65 -22.87 25.78
N GLU A 8 -61.56 -22.05 26.28
CA GLU A 8 -61.49 -20.64 26.69
C GLU A 8 -60.39 -20.37 27.74
N ALA A 9 -59.57 -19.33 27.56
CA ALA A 9 -59.68 -17.96 28.11
C ALA A 9 -59.02 -17.77 29.49
N PHE A 10 -58.19 -16.73 29.64
CA PHE A 10 -58.43 -15.63 30.58
C PHE A 10 -57.41 -14.51 30.40
N MET A 11 -57.93 -13.30 30.30
CA MET A 11 -57.22 -12.02 30.21
C MET A 11 -57.12 -11.43 31.63
N ARG A 12 -55.96 -10.87 32.04
CA ARG A 12 -55.86 -9.73 32.98
C ARG A 12 -54.41 -9.23 33.18
N HIS A 13 -54.17 -8.01 32.68
CA HIS A 13 -53.41 -6.88 33.25
C HIS A 13 -52.12 -7.17 34.07
N ALA A 14 -50.96 -6.66 33.63
CA ALA A 14 -50.44 -5.33 33.99
C ALA A 14 -48.91 -5.21 33.81
N VAL A 15 -48.48 -3.96 33.59
CA VAL A 15 -47.12 -3.38 33.76
C VAL A 15 -46.12 -3.57 32.62
N ILE A 16 -46.15 -2.57 31.71
CA ILE A 16 -45.04 -2.25 30.80
C ILE A 16 -43.98 -1.49 31.64
N VAL A 17 -42.83 -2.10 31.86
CA VAL A 17 -41.60 -1.40 32.27
C VAL A 17 -40.83 -1.07 31.00
N LEU A 18 -40.82 0.21 30.67
CA LEU A 18 -40.08 0.76 29.54
C LEU A 18 -38.63 0.99 29.99
N VAL A 19 -37.73 0.06 29.68
CA VAL A 19 -36.29 0.25 29.83
C VAL A 19 -35.79 0.94 28.56
N LEU A 20 -35.60 2.26 28.65
CA LEU A 20 -34.87 3.06 27.68
C LEU A 20 -33.39 2.65 27.71
N PHE A 21 -32.98 1.75 26.81
CA PHE A 21 -31.59 1.67 26.40
C PHE A 21 -31.35 2.70 25.31
N SER A 22 -30.70 3.80 25.69
CA SER A 22 -30.12 4.78 24.77
C SER A 22 -29.01 4.10 23.96
N TRP A 23 -29.36 3.63 22.76
CA TRP A 23 -28.38 3.31 21.73
C TRP A 23 -28.04 4.60 20.99
N LEU A 24 -26.85 5.15 21.25
CA LEU A 24 -26.16 5.96 20.26
C LEU A 24 -25.61 4.97 19.22
N PRO A 25 -26.04 5.00 17.95
CA PRO A 25 -25.22 4.38 16.92
C PRO A 25 -23.97 5.24 16.77
N ALA A 26 -22.81 4.64 17.06
CA ALA A 26 -21.57 5.08 16.44
C ALA A 26 -21.84 5.16 14.93
N ALA A 27 -21.50 6.28 14.31
CA ALA A 27 -21.55 6.41 12.87
C ALA A 27 -20.52 5.42 12.31
N ASP A 28 -21.01 4.26 11.86
CA ASP A 28 -20.23 3.30 11.10
C ASP A 28 -19.73 3.99 9.84
N VAL A 29 -18.40 3.98 9.69
CA VAL A 29 -17.68 4.31 8.46
C VAL A 29 -18.02 3.22 7.45
N LEU A 30 -19.12 3.39 6.73
CA LEU A 30 -19.41 2.66 5.50
C LEU A 30 -18.75 3.42 4.34
N ALA A 31 -17.45 3.24 4.18
CA ALA A 31 -16.82 3.44 2.88
C ALA A 31 -17.18 2.20 2.03
N ALA A 32 -18.27 2.30 1.28
CA ALA A 32 -18.73 1.22 0.42
C ALA A 32 -17.80 1.09 -0.80
N ARG A 33 -17.25 -0.11 -0.93
CA ARG A 33 -16.52 -0.66 -2.08
C ARG A 33 -17.39 -0.67 -3.33
N ALA A 34 -16.85 -0.13 -4.42
CA ALA A 34 -17.16 -0.46 -5.81
C ALA A 34 -15.92 -0.09 -6.64
N GLY A 35 -15.56 -0.90 -7.64
CA GLY A 35 -14.25 -0.89 -8.29
C GLY A 35 -13.73 0.48 -8.68
N SER A 36 -12.66 0.91 -8.01
CA SER A 36 -11.80 1.98 -8.48
C SER A 36 -11.37 1.65 -9.90
N GLY A 37 -11.37 2.64 -10.82
CA GLY A 37 -10.66 2.49 -12.09
C GLY A 37 -9.22 2.00 -11.86
N PRO A 38 -8.56 1.40 -12.87
CA PRO A 38 -7.26 0.76 -12.67
C PRO A 38 -6.29 1.71 -11.96
N ALA A 39 -5.89 1.33 -10.73
CA ALA A 39 -5.04 2.11 -9.87
C ALA A 39 -3.67 2.28 -10.53
N TRP A 40 -3.44 3.44 -11.15
CA TRP A 40 -2.18 3.70 -11.86
C TRP A 40 -1.07 4.15 -10.90
N CYS A 41 -1.41 4.83 -9.80
CA CYS A 41 -0.42 5.18 -8.77
C CYS A 41 -0.34 4.10 -7.69
N GLY A 42 0.87 3.60 -7.45
CA GLY A 42 1.19 2.58 -6.44
C GLY A 42 1.73 3.14 -5.12
N THR A 43 1.68 4.46 -4.91
CA THR A 43 2.08 5.09 -3.65
C THR A 43 1.26 4.53 -2.50
N SER A 44 1.90 4.29 -1.37
CA SER A 44 1.21 3.90 -0.14
C SER A 44 1.89 4.52 1.07
N ARG A 45 1.12 4.67 2.16
CA ARG A 45 1.60 5.24 3.43
C ARG A 45 2.81 4.53 4.03
N HIS A 46 3.04 3.26 3.65
CA HIS A 46 4.11 2.41 4.18
C HIS A 46 5.10 1.95 3.12
N GLY A 47 5.05 2.52 1.89
CA GLY A 47 5.86 2.06 0.76
C GLY A 47 7.35 1.95 1.06
N ALA A 48 7.97 2.95 1.69
CA ALA A 48 9.39 2.91 2.05
C ALA A 48 9.72 1.82 3.09
N ARG A 49 8.82 1.56 4.05
CA ARG A 49 9.01 0.47 5.04
C ARG A 49 8.91 -0.89 4.36
N ASP A 50 7.96 -1.05 3.45
CA ASP A 50 7.77 -2.28 2.70
C ASP A 50 8.97 -2.56 1.78
N ALA A 51 9.50 -1.52 1.12
CA ALA A 51 10.71 -1.60 0.30
C ALA A 51 11.96 -2.00 1.12
N VAL A 52 12.10 -1.51 2.35
CA VAL A 52 13.18 -1.95 3.26
C VAL A 52 13.09 -3.44 3.54
N TRP A 53 11.90 -3.96 3.82
CA TRP A 53 11.74 -5.40 4.07
C TRP A 53 11.99 -6.25 2.83
N ALA A 54 11.54 -5.79 1.65
CA ALA A 54 11.85 -6.46 0.39
C ALA A 54 13.36 -6.47 0.09
N HIS A 55 14.06 -5.38 0.38
CA HIS A 55 15.51 -5.28 0.25
C HIS A 55 16.25 -6.24 1.18
N GLU A 56 15.87 -6.29 2.46
CA GLU A 56 16.50 -7.17 3.44
C GLU A 56 16.35 -8.65 3.07
N GLU A 57 15.15 -9.02 2.63
CA GLU A 57 14.87 -10.36 2.15
C GLU A 57 15.72 -10.71 0.93
N GLU A 58 15.71 -9.87 -0.10
CA GLU A 58 16.45 -10.11 -1.34
C GLU A 58 17.97 -10.15 -1.08
N ARG A 59 18.48 -9.26 -0.23
CA ARG A 59 19.87 -9.28 0.21
C ARG A 59 20.23 -10.61 0.88
N ALA A 60 19.35 -11.14 1.73
CA ALA A 60 19.56 -12.43 2.39
C ALA A 60 19.59 -13.59 1.37
N ARG A 61 18.69 -13.57 0.36
CA ARG A 61 18.67 -14.56 -0.73
C ARG A 61 19.94 -14.53 -1.59
N ARG A 62 20.47 -13.33 -1.89
CA ARG A 62 21.69 -13.16 -2.70
C ARG A 62 22.99 -13.48 -1.94
N ALA A 63 23.00 -13.36 -0.61
CA ALA A 63 24.22 -13.50 0.18
C ALA A 63 25.02 -14.79 -0.04
N PRO A 64 24.42 -15.99 -0.21
CA PRO A 64 25.15 -17.21 -0.55
C PRO A 64 25.80 -17.16 -1.95
N LEU A 65 25.13 -16.54 -2.93
CA LEU A 65 25.59 -16.43 -4.32
C LEU A 65 26.76 -15.45 -4.48
N GLN A 66 26.81 -14.41 -3.64
CA GLN A 66 27.82 -13.34 -3.71
C GLN A 66 29.12 -13.65 -2.96
N ARG A 67 29.26 -14.82 -2.30
CA ARG A 67 30.50 -15.23 -1.61
C ARG A 67 31.65 -15.40 -2.62
N GLY A 68 32.45 -14.34 -2.79
CA GLY A 68 33.64 -14.30 -3.65
C GLY A 68 33.58 -13.29 -4.81
N ALA A 69 32.44 -12.63 -5.03
CA ALA A 69 32.33 -11.53 -5.99
C ALA A 69 32.92 -10.25 -5.39
N LYS A 70 33.75 -9.52 -6.15
CA LYS A 70 34.15 -8.16 -5.79
C LYS A 70 33.03 -7.22 -6.20
N ALA A 71 32.53 -6.41 -5.28
CA ALA A 71 31.66 -5.28 -5.61
C ALA A 71 32.44 -4.33 -6.53
N THR A 72 31.94 -4.11 -7.74
CA THR A 72 32.48 -3.14 -8.69
C THR A 72 31.49 -1.99 -8.82
N SER A 73 31.97 -0.74 -8.75
CA SER A 73 31.15 0.44 -9.06
C SER A 73 31.15 0.76 -10.57
N VAL A 74 31.40 -0.25 -11.41
CA VAL A 74 31.61 -0.04 -12.86
C VAL A 74 30.29 0.31 -13.55
N GLY A 75 29.17 -0.23 -13.06
CA GLY A 75 27.83 0.10 -13.54
C GLY A 75 27.23 1.42 -13.04
N ALA A 76 27.98 2.33 -12.42
CA ALA A 76 27.46 3.64 -11.99
C ALA A 76 28.28 4.77 -12.63
N PHE A 77 27.65 5.57 -13.50
CA PHE A 77 28.29 6.67 -14.21
C PHE A 77 27.29 7.74 -14.64
N ASP A 78 27.79 8.91 -15.03
CA ASP A 78 26.93 10.03 -15.42
C ASP A 78 26.95 10.25 -16.94
N VAL A 79 25.78 10.59 -17.48
CA VAL A 79 25.61 11.08 -18.85
C VAL A 79 24.99 12.47 -18.76
N GLY A 80 25.84 13.50 -18.77
CA GLY A 80 25.40 14.88 -18.64
C GLY A 80 24.87 15.19 -17.24
N GLN A 81 23.55 15.23 -17.07
CA GLN A 81 22.86 15.50 -15.81
C GLN A 81 21.96 14.34 -15.39
N ILE A 82 22.20 13.15 -15.96
CA ILE A 82 21.52 11.89 -15.62
C ILE A 82 22.51 10.91 -15.04
N ALA A 83 22.20 10.37 -13.86
CA ALA A 83 22.94 9.28 -13.25
C ALA A 83 22.45 7.98 -13.87
N VAL A 84 23.35 7.19 -14.45
CA VAL A 84 23.03 5.90 -15.06
C VAL A 84 23.52 4.80 -14.14
N LEU A 85 22.60 3.92 -13.74
CA LEU A 85 22.88 2.78 -12.88
C LEU A 85 22.53 1.49 -13.62
N GLU A 86 23.54 0.74 -14.03
CA GLU A 86 23.39 -0.57 -14.64
C GLU A 86 23.30 -1.63 -13.55
N ASP A 87 22.29 -2.50 -13.63
CA ASP A 87 22.13 -3.65 -12.77
C ASP A 87 23.21 -4.68 -13.06
N GLU A 88 23.97 -5.03 -12.03
CA GLU A 88 25.01 -6.06 -12.06
C GLU A 88 24.53 -7.32 -11.29
N GLY A 89 23.21 -7.49 -11.16
CA GLY A 89 22.57 -8.49 -10.32
C GLY A 89 22.32 -8.00 -8.88
N ASP A 90 22.23 -6.68 -8.70
CA ASP A 90 22.17 -5.99 -7.41
C ASP A 90 20.99 -5.02 -7.27
N LEU A 91 20.34 -4.61 -8.36
CA LEU A 91 19.26 -3.61 -8.37
C LEU A 91 17.87 -4.18 -8.61
N ALA A 92 17.75 -5.43 -9.06
CA ALA A 92 16.46 -6.01 -9.48
C ALA A 92 15.92 -7.02 -8.46
N LEU A 93 14.70 -6.80 -8.00
CA LEU A 93 13.91 -7.78 -7.27
C LEU A 93 13.46 -8.89 -8.23
N LEU A 94 14.15 -10.02 -8.28
CA LEU A 94 13.89 -11.03 -9.31
C LEU A 94 12.56 -11.76 -9.10
N ARG A 95 11.94 -12.19 -10.21
CA ARG A 95 10.81 -13.10 -10.21
C ARG A 95 11.09 -14.30 -9.30
N HIS A 96 10.13 -14.60 -8.42
CA HIS A 96 10.24 -15.67 -7.45
C HIS A 96 8.93 -16.48 -7.42
N PRO A 97 8.74 -17.45 -8.32
CA PRO A 97 7.50 -18.23 -8.41
C PRO A 97 7.21 -19.02 -7.13
N MET A 98 5.94 -19.21 -6.80
CA MET A 98 5.53 -20.06 -5.68
C MET A 98 5.89 -21.53 -5.98
N ASP A 99 6.71 -22.14 -5.12
CA ASP A 99 7.28 -23.47 -5.31
C ASP A 99 6.95 -24.45 -4.16
N LEU A 100 6.01 -24.07 -3.28
CA LEU A 100 5.56 -24.90 -2.15
C LEU A 100 4.42 -25.87 -2.51
N GLY A 101 4.00 -25.96 -3.78
CA GLY A 101 2.96 -26.89 -4.23
C GLY A 101 3.27 -28.35 -3.83
N GLY A 102 2.33 -28.98 -3.09
CA GLY A 102 2.48 -30.33 -2.56
C GLY A 102 3.47 -30.48 -1.39
N ALA A 103 3.96 -29.37 -0.84
CA ALA A 103 4.81 -29.35 0.34
C ALA A 103 4.02 -28.97 1.61
N ALA A 104 4.66 -29.16 2.76
CA ALA A 104 4.25 -28.54 4.00
C ALA A 104 5.46 -27.88 4.68
N VAL A 105 5.19 -26.84 5.45
CA VAL A 105 6.18 -26.13 6.28
C VAL A 105 5.69 -26.17 7.72
N ARG A 106 6.48 -26.77 8.61
CA ARG A 106 6.20 -26.79 10.05
C ARG A 106 7.06 -25.75 10.76
N PHE A 107 6.42 -24.87 11.52
CA PHE A 107 7.06 -24.03 12.51
C PHE A 107 6.90 -24.67 13.88
N THR A 108 8.03 -24.91 14.57
CA THR A 108 8.07 -25.43 15.94
C THR A 108 8.63 -24.36 16.86
N PRO A 109 7.99 -24.04 18.01
CA PRO A 109 8.52 -23.05 18.94
C PRO A 109 9.98 -23.32 19.30
N SER A 110 10.83 -22.31 19.18
CA SER A 110 12.28 -22.42 19.43
C SER A 110 12.87 -21.07 19.82
N GLY A 111 13.54 -21.00 20.98
CA GLY A 111 14.37 -19.84 21.36
C GLY A 111 13.64 -18.48 21.43
N GLY A 112 12.32 -18.46 21.68
CA GLY A 112 11.50 -17.23 21.69
C GLY A 112 10.78 -16.93 20.36
N GLY A 113 11.16 -17.61 19.27
CA GLY A 113 10.46 -17.60 17.99
C GLY A 113 10.21 -19.02 17.51
N PHE A 114 10.64 -19.34 16.28
CA PHE A 114 10.33 -20.61 15.62
C PHE A 114 11.54 -21.26 14.95
N SER A 115 11.44 -22.58 14.78
CA SER A 115 12.22 -23.35 13.83
C SER A 115 11.33 -23.82 12.68
N ALA A 116 11.67 -23.45 11.45
CA ALA A 116 10.96 -23.84 10.23
C ALA A 116 11.62 -25.06 9.59
N THR A 117 10.81 -26.06 9.23
CA THR A 117 11.26 -27.27 8.52
C THR A 117 10.26 -27.63 7.43
N ARG A 118 10.77 -27.90 6.23
CA ARG A 118 9.98 -28.49 5.15
C ARG A 118 9.73 -29.97 5.41
N LEU A 119 8.50 -30.39 5.15
CA LEU A 119 8.06 -31.78 5.24
C LEU A 119 6.94 -32.05 4.24
N THR A 120 6.33 -33.23 4.33
CA THR A 120 5.12 -33.59 3.60
C THR A 120 4.05 -33.96 4.61
N LEU A 121 2.91 -33.29 4.52
CA LEU A 121 1.70 -33.59 5.28
C LEU A 121 0.53 -33.66 4.30
N PRO A 122 -0.46 -34.54 4.52
CA PRO A 122 -1.71 -34.48 3.77
C PRO A 122 -2.51 -33.24 4.19
N LEU A 123 -3.33 -32.72 3.28
CA LEU A 123 -4.39 -31.79 3.66
C LEU A 123 -5.34 -32.47 4.64
N GLU A 124 -5.71 -31.77 5.71
CA GLU A 124 -6.74 -32.21 6.63
C GLU A 124 -8.11 -32.21 5.94
N PRO A 125 -9.00 -33.17 6.21
CA PRO A 125 -10.34 -33.16 5.63
C PRO A 125 -11.09 -31.87 5.94
N ASP A 126 -11.59 -31.19 4.92
CA ASP A 126 -12.35 -29.95 5.05
C ASP A 126 -13.78 -30.23 5.54
N ALA A 127 -13.89 -30.47 6.85
CA ALA A 127 -15.14 -30.70 7.58
C ALA A 127 -15.51 -29.50 8.48
N GLY A 128 -14.82 -28.38 8.31
CA GLY A 128 -15.03 -27.16 9.08
C GLY A 128 -16.32 -26.40 8.72
N THR A 129 -16.63 -25.40 9.53
CA THR A 129 -17.72 -24.46 9.25
C THR A 129 -17.26 -23.49 8.17
N ARG A 130 -18.09 -23.26 7.15
CA ARG A 130 -17.83 -22.27 6.09
C ARG A 130 -17.88 -20.85 6.66
N LEU A 131 -16.89 -20.05 6.32
CA LEU A 131 -16.86 -18.63 6.63
C LEU A 131 -17.36 -17.85 5.41
N ALA A 132 -18.34 -16.97 5.61
CA ALA A 132 -18.80 -16.05 4.56
C ALA A 132 -17.89 -14.81 4.61
N LEU A 133 -16.93 -14.77 3.70
CA LEU A 133 -15.97 -13.68 3.54
C LEU A 133 -16.11 -13.14 2.12
N GLY A 134 -16.14 -11.81 2.01
CA GLY A 134 -15.94 -11.13 0.72
C GLY A 134 -14.45 -11.02 0.38
N ASP A 135 -14.16 -10.25 -0.66
CA ASP A 135 -12.82 -9.75 -0.95
C ASP A 135 -12.28 -8.90 0.22
N ASP A 136 -10.98 -8.96 0.54
CA ASP A 136 -10.35 -8.18 1.63
C ASP A 136 -11.11 -8.22 2.98
N ASP A 137 -11.67 -9.36 3.37
CA ASP A 137 -12.57 -9.47 4.54
C ASP A 137 -12.02 -10.43 5.60
N SER A 138 -12.45 -10.24 6.84
CA SER A 138 -12.00 -11.01 8.00
C SER A 138 -13.17 -11.47 8.88
N SER A 139 -13.14 -12.74 9.28
CA SER A 139 -14.08 -13.33 10.22
C SER A 139 -13.38 -13.73 11.51
N ARG A 140 -13.95 -13.32 12.65
CA ARG A 140 -13.45 -13.69 13.96
C ARG A 140 -13.82 -15.14 14.29
N VAL A 141 -12.84 -15.91 14.77
CA VAL A 141 -13.03 -17.28 15.28
C VAL A 141 -12.52 -17.39 16.72
N THR A 142 -13.07 -18.34 17.46
CA THR A 142 -12.63 -18.68 18.83
C THR A 142 -11.88 -20.00 18.79
N LEU A 143 -10.78 -20.08 19.53
CA LEU A 143 -10.00 -21.30 19.72
C LEU A 143 -10.41 -21.95 21.04
N SER A 144 -10.62 -23.26 21.04
CA SER A 144 -10.93 -24.06 22.22
C SER A 144 -9.73 -24.24 23.17
N PHE A 145 -8.55 -23.78 22.75
CA PHE A 145 -7.29 -23.80 23.48
C PHE A 145 -6.59 -22.43 23.45
N ALA A 146 -5.64 -22.21 24.35
CA ALA A 146 -4.79 -21.02 24.35
C ALA A 146 -3.59 -21.25 23.42
N PHE A 147 -3.62 -20.66 22.22
CA PHE A 147 -2.56 -20.81 21.23
C PHE A 147 -1.33 -19.96 21.60
N PRO A 148 -0.15 -20.55 21.87
CA PRO A 148 1.06 -19.80 22.17
C PRO A 148 1.76 -19.35 20.89
N PHE A 149 2.05 -18.05 20.78
CA PHE A 149 2.66 -17.46 19.58
C PHE A 149 3.47 -16.21 19.97
N PHE A 150 4.78 -16.22 19.63
CA PHE A 150 5.76 -15.18 19.98
C PHE A 150 5.66 -14.65 21.42
N GLY A 151 5.69 -15.55 22.41
CA GLY A 151 5.65 -15.18 23.83
C GLY A 151 4.27 -14.74 24.37
N HIS A 152 3.25 -14.67 23.51
CA HIS A 152 1.87 -14.38 23.88
C HIS A 152 0.97 -15.62 23.76
N THR A 153 -0.24 -15.54 24.32
CA THR A 153 -1.27 -16.58 24.15
C THR A 153 -2.56 -15.96 23.63
N TYR A 154 -3.19 -16.64 22.68
CA TYR A 154 -4.37 -16.15 21.99
C TYR A 154 -5.51 -17.18 22.08
N GLY A 155 -6.70 -16.72 22.48
CA GLY A 155 -7.94 -17.53 22.46
C GLY A 155 -8.88 -17.17 21.31
N THR A 156 -8.54 -16.15 20.52
CA THR A 156 -9.31 -15.73 19.34
C THR A 156 -8.36 -15.35 18.23
N ALA A 157 -8.78 -15.61 16.99
CA ALA A 157 -8.07 -15.24 15.78
C ALA A 157 -9.03 -14.63 14.77
N PHE A 158 -8.49 -13.98 13.74
CA PHE A 158 -9.24 -13.48 12.59
C PHE A 158 -8.75 -14.22 11.34
N VAL A 159 -9.67 -14.92 10.67
CA VAL A 159 -9.41 -15.58 9.40
C VAL A 159 -9.73 -14.59 8.29
N ASN A 160 -8.76 -14.33 7.42
CA ASN A 160 -8.89 -13.37 6.34
C ASN A 160 -8.99 -14.07 4.97
N SER A 161 -9.70 -13.43 4.02
CA SER A 161 -9.85 -13.88 2.63
C SER A 161 -8.50 -14.15 1.96
N ASP A 162 -7.52 -13.28 2.23
CA ASP A 162 -6.20 -13.23 1.61
C ASP A 162 -5.22 -14.20 2.28
N GLY A 163 -5.69 -15.41 2.59
CA GLY A 163 -4.83 -16.53 2.97
C GLY A 163 -3.99 -16.34 4.23
N ASN A 164 -4.47 -15.57 5.21
CA ASN A 164 -3.78 -15.36 6.48
C ASN A 164 -4.71 -15.40 7.70
N VAL A 165 -4.09 -15.61 8.87
CA VAL A 165 -4.71 -15.57 10.19
C VAL A 165 -3.97 -14.56 11.04
N THR A 166 -4.69 -13.55 11.54
CA THR A 166 -4.16 -12.54 12.45
C THR A 166 -4.68 -12.71 13.86
N PHE A 167 -3.93 -12.17 14.81
CA PHE A 167 -4.31 -12.10 16.22
C PHE A 167 -4.47 -10.65 16.64
N VAL A 168 -5.24 -10.42 17.72
CA VAL A 168 -5.56 -9.09 18.28
C VAL A 168 -6.50 -8.25 17.42
N GLN A 169 -6.23 -8.10 16.12
CA GLN A 169 -6.98 -7.25 15.19
C GLN A 169 -7.23 -7.98 13.88
N LYS A 170 -8.37 -7.72 13.23
CA LYS A 170 -8.66 -8.18 11.87
C LYS A 170 -7.71 -7.55 10.84
N ASP A 171 -7.51 -8.22 9.71
CA ASP A 171 -6.92 -7.60 8.51
C ASP A 171 -8.04 -7.36 7.49
N ASP A 172 -8.22 -6.12 7.06
CA ASP A 172 -9.21 -5.68 6.07
C ASP A 172 -8.61 -4.65 5.09
N ALA A 173 -7.28 -4.59 5.01
CA ALA A 173 -6.58 -3.68 4.12
C ALA A 173 -6.62 -4.19 2.67
N SER A 174 -6.76 -3.27 1.73
CA SER A 174 -6.71 -3.53 0.28
C SER A 174 -5.33 -3.24 -0.33
N THR A 175 -4.29 -3.13 0.51
CA THR A 175 -2.92 -2.79 0.10
C THR A 175 -2.13 -4.02 -0.35
N GLY A 176 -0.94 -3.83 -0.94
CA GLY A 176 -0.06 -4.90 -1.43
C GLY A 176 0.17 -6.05 -0.43
N ARG A 177 0.33 -7.27 -0.95
CA ARG A 177 0.49 -8.52 -0.19
C ARG A 177 1.96 -8.89 -0.09
N ASN A 178 2.72 -7.98 0.51
CA ASN A 178 4.17 -8.02 0.57
C ASN A 178 4.69 -8.35 1.99
N VAL A 179 6.02 -8.46 2.11
CA VAL A 179 6.70 -8.79 3.39
C VAL A 179 6.47 -7.70 4.43
N GLY A 180 6.40 -6.44 4.00
CA GLY A 180 6.11 -5.33 4.89
C GLY A 180 4.72 -5.43 5.54
N ARG A 181 3.67 -5.80 4.80
CA ARG A 181 2.34 -6.07 5.36
C ARG A 181 2.35 -7.23 6.37
N LEU A 182 3.11 -8.30 6.10
CA LEU A 182 3.30 -9.41 7.04
C LEU A 182 3.96 -8.93 8.35
N VAL A 183 5.01 -8.12 8.27
CA VAL A 183 5.87 -7.76 9.41
C VAL A 183 5.35 -6.56 10.21
N ASN A 184 4.85 -5.53 9.54
CA ASN A 184 4.41 -4.27 10.15
C ASN A 184 3.00 -4.39 10.77
N GLY A 185 2.19 -5.34 10.31
CA GLY A 185 0.81 -5.56 10.77
C GLY A 185 0.68 -6.23 12.16
N PRO A 186 -0.53 -6.65 12.55
CA PRO A 186 -0.73 -7.43 13.78
C PRO A 186 0.00 -8.78 13.72
N PRO A 187 0.20 -9.47 14.86
CA PRO A 187 0.76 -10.81 14.87
C PRO A 187 0.01 -11.73 13.89
N ARG A 188 0.74 -12.42 13.01
CA ARG A 188 0.16 -13.08 11.83
C ARG A 188 0.81 -14.42 11.52
N VAL A 189 -0.01 -15.37 11.09
CA VAL A 189 0.40 -16.59 10.37
C VAL A 189 -0.19 -16.54 8.97
N ALA A 190 0.65 -16.61 7.95
CA ALA A 190 0.26 -16.51 6.55
C ALA A 190 0.73 -17.75 5.79
N PRO A 191 -0.11 -18.78 5.59
CA PRO A 191 0.18 -19.82 4.62
C PRO A 191 0.34 -19.24 3.21
N LEU A 192 -0.48 -18.28 2.81
CA LEU A 192 -0.30 -17.55 1.56
C LEU A 192 -1.02 -16.21 1.67
N LEU A 193 -0.32 -15.18 2.15
CA LEU A 193 -0.81 -13.81 2.03
C LEU A 193 -0.74 -13.40 0.56
N ALA A 194 -1.87 -13.41 -0.14
CA ALA A 194 -1.98 -13.04 -1.56
C ALA A 194 -3.36 -12.43 -1.81
N ASP A 195 -3.51 -11.63 -2.87
CA ASP A 195 -4.79 -11.00 -3.21
C ASP A 195 -5.79 -12.06 -3.68
N LEU A 196 -6.65 -12.56 -2.79
CA LEU A 196 -7.51 -13.72 -3.03
C LEU A 196 -8.99 -13.34 -2.92
N ASN A 197 -9.78 -13.75 -3.91
CA ASN A 197 -11.18 -13.37 -3.98
C ASN A 197 -12.11 -14.60 -3.86
N PRO A 198 -12.63 -14.90 -2.65
CA PRO A 198 -13.58 -16.00 -2.45
C PRO A 198 -14.96 -15.77 -3.11
N GLU A 199 -15.31 -14.53 -3.50
CA GLU A 199 -16.54 -14.24 -4.23
C GLU A 199 -16.46 -14.68 -5.70
N ALA A 200 -15.24 -14.72 -6.27
CA ALA A 200 -14.99 -15.22 -7.62
C ALA A 200 -14.92 -16.75 -7.70
N GLY A 201 -14.65 -17.44 -6.57
CA GLY A 201 -14.69 -18.89 -6.49
C GLY A 201 -14.06 -19.48 -5.24
N GLY A 202 -14.27 -20.79 -5.04
CA GLY A 202 -13.70 -21.51 -3.91
C GLY A 202 -14.47 -21.32 -2.60
N THR A 203 -13.86 -21.70 -1.49
CA THR A 203 -14.45 -21.61 -0.15
C THR A 203 -13.38 -21.48 0.93
N ILE A 204 -13.73 -20.81 2.02
CA ILE A 204 -12.91 -20.74 3.24
C ILE A 204 -13.66 -21.42 4.38
N SER A 205 -12.99 -22.25 5.17
CA SER A 205 -13.59 -22.94 6.32
C SER A 205 -12.67 -22.95 7.53
N PHE A 206 -13.28 -23.02 8.71
CA PHE A 206 -12.59 -23.14 9.99
C PHE A 206 -13.08 -24.38 10.74
N GLN A 207 -12.14 -25.18 11.22
CA GLN A 207 -12.39 -26.39 12.01
C GLN A 207 -11.58 -26.34 13.30
N ASP A 208 -12.25 -26.50 14.44
CA ASP A 208 -11.61 -26.63 15.75
C ASP A 208 -11.83 -28.05 16.27
N LEU A 209 -10.73 -28.72 16.67
CA LEU A 209 -10.70 -30.11 17.09
C LEU A 209 -10.26 -30.28 18.56
N GLY A 210 -10.06 -29.19 19.31
CA GLY A 210 -9.68 -29.23 20.72
C GLY A 210 -8.18 -29.07 20.97
N ASP A 211 -7.36 -29.91 20.34
CA ASP A 211 -5.89 -29.88 20.44
C ASP A 211 -5.20 -29.14 19.29
N HIS A 212 -5.96 -28.85 18.23
CA HIS A 212 -5.58 -27.99 17.11
C HIS A 212 -6.81 -27.39 16.42
N ALA A 213 -6.58 -26.37 15.62
CA ALA A 213 -7.57 -25.79 14.73
C ALA A 213 -6.97 -25.57 13.34
N THR A 214 -7.77 -25.84 12.30
CA THR A 214 -7.35 -25.74 10.90
C THR A 214 -8.24 -24.78 10.15
N VAL A 215 -7.61 -23.89 9.38
CA VAL A 215 -8.28 -23.05 8.37
C VAL A 215 -7.93 -23.59 7.01
N THR A 216 -8.94 -23.76 6.14
CA THR A 216 -8.75 -24.20 4.75
C THR A 216 -9.21 -23.12 3.79
N TRP A 217 -8.32 -22.69 2.89
CA TRP A 217 -8.70 -22.02 1.64
C TRP A 217 -8.73 -23.10 0.56
N ARG A 218 -9.89 -23.33 -0.04
CA ARG A 218 -10.08 -24.38 -1.04
C ARG A 218 -10.46 -23.76 -2.38
N ALA A 219 -9.60 -23.93 -3.37
CA ALA A 219 -9.77 -23.46 -4.74
C ALA A 219 -10.16 -21.97 -4.84
N VAL A 220 -9.59 -21.14 -3.96
CA VAL A 220 -9.83 -19.69 -3.96
C VAL A 220 -8.92 -19.06 -5.03
N PRO A 221 -9.46 -18.34 -6.03
CA PRO A 221 -8.66 -17.67 -7.05
C PRO A 221 -7.98 -16.41 -6.50
N GLN A 222 -6.91 -15.97 -7.15
CA GLN A 222 -6.45 -14.60 -6.97
C GLN A 222 -7.49 -13.61 -7.51
N PHE A 223 -7.55 -12.38 -6.97
CA PHE A 223 -8.43 -11.32 -7.44
C PHE A 223 -8.19 -11.04 -8.94
N ASP A 224 -9.26 -10.96 -9.74
CA ASP A 224 -9.18 -10.82 -11.21
C ASP A 224 -8.39 -11.92 -11.95
N HIS A 225 -8.15 -13.06 -11.31
CA HIS A 225 -7.55 -14.26 -11.91
C HIS A 225 -8.52 -15.45 -11.89
N SER A 226 -8.16 -16.51 -12.61
CA SER A 226 -8.95 -17.75 -12.71
C SER A 226 -8.24 -18.99 -12.17
N ASP A 227 -7.11 -18.79 -11.49
CA ASP A 227 -6.37 -19.87 -10.84
C ASP A 227 -7.13 -20.43 -9.63
N LYS A 228 -6.63 -21.51 -9.02
CA LYS A 228 -7.32 -22.17 -7.90
C LYS A 228 -6.32 -22.53 -6.83
N ASN A 229 -6.28 -21.74 -5.77
CA ASN A 229 -5.33 -21.94 -4.69
C ASN A 229 -5.98 -22.74 -3.56
N THR A 230 -5.37 -23.89 -3.23
CA THR A 230 -5.79 -24.73 -2.10
C THR A 230 -4.64 -24.90 -1.12
N PHE A 231 -4.85 -24.47 0.11
CA PHE A 231 -3.86 -24.54 1.19
C PHE A 231 -4.53 -24.46 2.56
N GLN A 232 -3.78 -24.83 3.59
CA GLN A 232 -4.23 -24.86 4.98
C GLN A 232 -3.20 -24.24 5.92
N VAL A 233 -3.71 -23.70 7.02
CA VAL A 233 -2.93 -23.50 8.25
C VAL A 233 -3.55 -24.30 9.37
N THR A 234 -2.73 -25.07 10.10
CA THR A 234 -3.11 -25.73 11.34
C THR A 234 -2.35 -25.10 12.50
N LEU A 235 -3.08 -24.59 13.49
CA LEU A 235 -2.55 -24.05 14.74
C LEU A 235 -2.69 -25.12 15.84
N TRP A 236 -1.58 -25.55 16.44
CA TRP A 236 -1.58 -26.58 17.48
C TRP A 236 -1.56 -25.97 18.88
N ALA A 237 -2.20 -26.62 19.86
CA ALA A 237 -2.22 -26.16 21.25
C ALA A 237 -0.84 -26.09 21.91
N ASP A 238 0.16 -26.80 21.37
CA ASP A 238 1.56 -26.75 21.81
C ASP A 238 2.39 -25.64 21.12
N GLY A 239 1.77 -24.83 20.27
CA GLY A 239 2.40 -23.73 19.55
C GLY A 239 3.00 -24.12 18.21
N ARG A 240 2.95 -25.39 17.79
CA ARG A 240 3.31 -25.74 16.42
C ARG A 240 2.33 -25.10 15.43
N ILE A 241 2.84 -24.82 14.24
CA ILE A 241 2.07 -24.33 13.10
C ILE A 241 2.45 -25.17 11.89
N ASP A 242 1.46 -25.70 11.18
CA ASP A 242 1.65 -26.35 9.88
C ASP A 242 1.01 -25.53 8.78
N LEU A 243 1.80 -25.18 7.76
CA LEU A 243 1.31 -24.63 6.50
C LEU A 243 1.35 -25.77 5.48
N VAL A 244 0.22 -26.12 4.88
CA VAL A 244 0.10 -27.27 3.97
C VAL A 244 -0.49 -26.82 2.65
N TYR A 245 0.14 -27.19 1.54
CA TYR A 245 -0.23 -26.73 0.21
C TYR A 245 -0.66 -27.91 -0.67
N ASP A 246 -1.73 -27.72 -1.43
CA ASP A 246 -2.13 -28.69 -2.45
C ASP A 246 -1.10 -28.76 -3.58
N ALA A 247 -1.04 -29.89 -4.28
CA ALA A 247 -0.14 -30.08 -5.41
C ALA A 247 -0.50 -29.21 -6.62
N GLU A 248 -1.76 -28.78 -6.75
CA GLU A 248 -2.24 -27.91 -7.82
C GLU A 248 -2.20 -26.41 -7.48
N LEU A 249 -1.49 -26.02 -6.40
CA LEU A 249 -1.29 -24.61 -6.06
C LEU A 249 -0.66 -23.83 -7.23
N SER A 250 -1.14 -22.61 -7.47
CA SER A 250 -0.60 -21.77 -8.53
C SER A 250 0.86 -21.39 -8.24
N ALA A 251 1.74 -21.62 -9.23
CA ALA A 251 3.11 -21.11 -9.20
C ALA A 251 3.20 -19.63 -9.62
N ALA A 252 2.12 -19.09 -10.20
CA ALA A 252 2.04 -17.73 -10.73
C ALA A 252 1.24 -16.84 -9.76
N ILE A 253 1.67 -16.79 -8.51
CA ILE A 253 1.21 -15.80 -7.54
C ILE A 253 1.78 -14.46 -7.97
N GLU A 254 0.90 -13.48 -8.23
CA GLU A 254 1.29 -12.16 -8.73
C GLU A 254 2.20 -11.43 -7.72
N GLU A 255 1.72 -11.35 -6.49
CA GLU A 255 2.45 -10.93 -5.31
C GLU A 255 1.92 -11.73 -4.11
N GLY A 256 2.82 -12.32 -3.32
CA GLY A 256 2.39 -12.96 -2.08
C GLY A 256 3.51 -13.29 -1.13
N VAL A 257 3.15 -13.68 0.10
CA VAL A 257 4.10 -14.03 1.16
C VAL A 257 3.61 -15.23 1.97
N THR A 258 4.52 -16.16 2.24
CA THR A 258 4.36 -17.21 3.23
C THR A 258 5.18 -16.88 4.47
N GLY A 259 4.66 -17.12 5.67
CA GLY A 259 5.45 -16.99 6.89
C GLY A 259 4.68 -16.78 8.19
N VAL A 260 5.44 -16.43 9.22
CA VAL A 260 4.94 -16.06 10.54
C VAL A 260 5.61 -14.76 10.99
N ALA A 261 4.88 -13.89 11.68
CA ALA A 261 5.42 -12.65 12.23
C ALA A 261 4.85 -12.32 13.61
N PRO A 262 5.68 -11.80 14.55
CA PRO A 262 5.21 -11.27 15.83
C PRO A 262 4.36 -10.00 15.67
N GLY A 263 4.45 -9.35 14.50
CA GLY A 263 3.77 -8.11 14.18
C GLY A 263 4.50 -6.87 14.71
N ASN A 264 4.02 -5.69 14.32
CA ASN A 264 4.52 -4.37 14.73
C ASN A 264 6.04 -4.18 14.49
N ALA A 265 6.59 -4.79 13.45
CA ALA A 265 8.02 -4.71 13.11
C ALA A 265 8.96 -5.19 14.24
N GLN A 266 8.52 -6.12 15.09
CA GLN A 266 9.30 -6.64 16.20
C GLN A 266 10.32 -7.70 15.77
N ASP A 267 11.47 -7.70 16.45
CA ASP A 267 12.49 -8.77 16.41
C ASP A 267 13.10 -9.12 15.03
N GLY A 268 12.91 -8.24 14.04
CA GLY A 268 13.51 -8.35 12.70
C GLY A 268 12.91 -9.48 11.84
N ILE A 269 13.56 -9.75 10.71
CA ILE A 269 13.15 -10.79 9.76
C ILE A 269 14.26 -11.81 9.49
N THR A 270 13.87 -13.07 9.36
CA THR A 270 14.67 -14.15 8.78
C THR A 270 14.04 -14.53 7.44
N ALA A 271 14.71 -14.19 6.33
CA ALA A 271 14.33 -14.69 5.03
C ALA A 271 14.62 -16.19 4.95
N VAL A 272 13.63 -16.98 4.53
CA VAL A 272 13.75 -18.44 4.44
C VAL A 272 13.35 -18.87 3.03
N ASP A 273 14.14 -19.77 2.45
CA ASP A 273 13.67 -20.58 1.33
C ASP A 273 12.95 -21.80 1.93
N PHE A 274 11.62 -21.75 1.98
CA PHE A 274 10.83 -22.78 2.63
C PHE A 274 10.79 -24.08 1.82
N ALA A 275 11.08 -24.04 0.51
CA ALA A 275 11.25 -25.23 -0.31
C ALA A 275 12.51 -26.03 0.06
N HIS A 276 13.45 -25.42 0.78
CA HIS A 276 14.67 -26.08 1.25
C HIS A 276 14.90 -25.97 2.77
N ALA A 277 13.92 -25.46 3.53
CA ALA A 277 14.06 -25.23 4.96
C ALA A 277 14.34 -26.53 5.74
N ALA A 278 15.47 -26.57 6.46
CA ALA A 278 15.86 -27.66 7.33
C ALA A 278 16.24 -27.12 8.72
N ALA A 279 15.25 -27.03 9.62
CA ALA A 279 15.38 -26.49 10.97
C ALA A 279 15.99 -25.07 11.03
N VAL A 280 15.62 -24.20 10.09
CA VAL A 280 16.02 -22.79 10.10
C VAL A 280 15.38 -22.13 11.31
N THR A 281 16.13 -21.36 12.11
CA THR A 281 15.59 -20.71 13.33
C THR A 281 15.56 -19.20 13.18
N GLY A 282 14.51 -18.58 13.71
CA GLY A 282 14.35 -17.13 13.76
C GLY A 282 13.58 -16.72 15.02
N THR A 283 13.98 -15.60 15.63
CA THR A 283 13.32 -15.04 16.83
C THR A 283 12.21 -14.05 16.51
N GLY A 284 12.28 -13.39 15.35
CA GLY A 284 11.25 -12.50 14.83
C GLY A 284 10.48 -13.13 13.67
N ALA A 285 10.12 -12.31 12.68
CA ALA A 285 9.42 -12.80 11.50
C ALA A 285 10.26 -13.81 10.72
N MET A 286 9.62 -14.83 10.17
CA MET A 286 10.22 -15.78 9.25
C MET A 286 9.35 -15.80 8.01
N ALA A 287 9.89 -15.40 6.86
CA ALA A 287 9.08 -15.17 5.67
C ALA A 287 9.80 -15.54 4.38
N GLU A 288 8.97 -15.81 3.38
CA GLU A 288 9.33 -15.96 1.99
C GLU A 288 8.26 -15.29 1.13
N SER A 289 8.66 -14.33 0.30
CA SER A 289 7.81 -13.72 -0.70
C SER A 289 7.90 -14.42 -2.05
N PHE A 290 6.82 -14.27 -2.83
CA PHE A 290 6.66 -14.81 -4.17
C PHE A 290 6.10 -13.72 -5.07
N ARG A 291 6.51 -13.75 -6.34
CA ARG A 291 6.13 -12.77 -7.35
C ARG A 291 6.29 -13.34 -8.74
N ASP A 292 5.36 -13.03 -9.63
CA ASP A 292 5.32 -13.57 -11.00
C ASP A 292 6.22 -12.81 -11.99
N ARG A 293 6.79 -11.68 -11.57
CA ARG A 293 7.61 -10.78 -12.38
C ARG A 293 8.76 -10.16 -11.58
N ASP A 294 9.70 -9.59 -12.32
CA ASP A 294 10.78 -8.79 -11.73
C ASP A 294 10.25 -7.42 -11.27
N GLY A 295 10.84 -6.88 -10.22
CA GLY A 295 10.65 -5.52 -9.72
C GLY A 295 11.98 -4.77 -9.52
N LEU A 296 11.90 -3.55 -9.02
CA LEU A 296 13.08 -2.74 -8.68
C LEU A 296 13.34 -2.76 -7.17
N ASP A 297 14.58 -2.96 -6.75
CA ASP A 297 15.01 -2.77 -5.36
C ASP A 297 15.38 -1.29 -5.17
N THR A 298 14.40 -0.48 -4.75
CA THR A 298 14.55 0.98 -4.61
C THR A 298 15.63 1.36 -3.59
N VAL A 299 15.76 0.57 -2.52
CA VAL A 299 16.82 0.72 -1.51
C VAL A 299 18.19 0.47 -2.14
N ALA A 300 18.37 -0.62 -2.90
CA ALA A 300 19.64 -0.90 -3.56
C ALA A 300 20.01 0.16 -4.60
N VAL A 301 19.03 0.68 -5.36
CA VAL A 301 19.23 1.78 -6.31
C VAL A 301 19.75 3.03 -5.61
N ALA A 302 19.08 3.48 -4.54
CA ALA A 302 19.52 4.65 -3.77
C ALA A 302 20.92 4.43 -3.17
N ARG A 303 21.19 3.24 -2.61
CA ARG A 303 22.52 2.91 -2.06
C ARG A 303 23.59 2.96 -3.13
N LYS A 304 23.32 2.42 -4.34
CA LYS A 304 24.27 2.45 -5.48
C LYS A 304 24.52 3.89 -5.92
N PHE A 305 23.50 4.72 -6.04
CA PHE A 305 23.61 6.15 -6.34
C PHE A 305 24.56 6.88 -5.36
N TYR A 306 24.36 6.72 -4.05
CA TYR A 306 25.18 7.36 -3.02
C TYR A 306 26.61 6.80 -2.88
N THR A 307 26.98 5.77 -3.66
CA THR A 307 28.39 5.34 -3.74
C THR A 307 29.24 6.29 -4.59
N THR A 308 28.63 7.01 -5.53
CA THR A 308 29.31 7.92 -6.46
C THR A 308 28.89 9.38 -6.31
N HIS A 309 27.76 9.66 -5.65
CA HIS A 309 27.19 11.00 -5.49
C HIS A 309 27.19 11.49 -4.04
N GLY A 310 27.15 12.81 -3.87
CA GLY A 310 27.00 13.46 -2.58
C GLY A 310 25.64 13.18 -1.91
N ASP A 311 25.59 13.37 -0.59
CA ASP A 311 24.35 13.29 0.18
C ASP A 311 23.70 14.68 0.29
N ASP A 312 23.20 15.17 -0.83
CA ASP A 312 22.67 16.53 -0.96
C ASP A 312 21.39 16.62 -1.79
N TYR A 313 20.83 15.46 -2.15
CA TYR A 313 19.55 15.30 -2.84
C TYR A 313 18.45 14.93 -1.85
N GLN A 314 17.33 15.66 -1.90
CA GLN A 314 16.14 15.34 -1.13
C GLN A 314 15.24 14.32 -1.81
N GLN A 315 15.33 14.18 -3.13
CA GLN A 315 14.53 13.19 -3.86
C GLN A 315 15.31 12.56 -5.02
N LEU A 316 15.08 11.26 -5.23
CA LEU A 316 15.60 10.52 -6.38
C LEU A 316 14.44 10.23 -7.33
N VAL A 317 14.49 10.75 -8.55
CA VAL A 317 13.51 10.51 -9.61
C VAL A 317 14.07 9.47 -10.57
N VAL A 318 13.44 8.30 -10.62
CA VAL A 318 14.01 7.11 -11.27
C VAL A 318 13.16 6.66 -12.44
N TYR A 319 13.81 6.50 -13.59
CA TYR A 319 13.28 5.85 -14.79
C TYR A 319 14.03 4.56 -15.07
N THR A 320 13.37 3.58 -15.69
CA THR A 320 13.96 2.25 -15.92
C THR A 320 14.00 1.89 -17.41
N SER A 321 14.86 0.93 -17.79
CA SER A 321 14.95 0.43 -19.17
C SER A 321 13.82 -0.52 -19.57
N ARG A 322 13.14 -1.12 -18.58
CA ARG A 322 12.02 -2.05 -18.76
C ARG A 322 11.06 -1.92 -17.58
N ARG A 323 9.84 -2.43 -17.72
CA ARG A 323 8.84 -2.39 -16.65
C ARG A 323 9.34 -3.17 -15.41
N LEU A 324 9.34 -2.52 -14.26
CA LEU A 324 9.77 -3.01 -12.94
C LEU A 324 8.87 -2.54 -11.78
N VAL A 325 7.75 -1.88 -12.07
CA VAL A 325 6.66 -1.67 -11.12
C VAL A 325 5.78 -2.93 -10.99
N PRO A 326 5.08 -3.10 -9.85
CA PRO A 326 4.07 -4.15 -9.68
C PRO A 326 3.00 -4.18 -10.79
N ALA A 327 2.21 -5.25 -10.86
CA ALA A 327 1.02 -5.25 -11.72
C ALA A 327 0.02 -4.17 -11.26
N GLY A 328 -0.85 -3.72 -12.17
CA GLY A 328 -1.75 -2.58 -11.92
C GLY A 328 -1.04 -1.21 -11.88
N VAL A 329 0.16 -1.15 -11.29
CA VAL A 329 0.91 0.09 -11.05
C VAL A 329 1.59 0.62 -12.32
N PHE A 330 1.54 1.94 -12.48
CA PHE A 330 2.18 2.72 -13.51
C PHE A 330 3.44 3.44 -12.99
N SER A 331 3.35 4.12 -11.84
CA SER A 331 4.43 4.78 -11.09
C SER A 331 4.06 4.91 -9.61
N PHE A 332 5.01 5.31 -8.76
CA PHE A 332 4.77 5.58 -7.35
C PHE A 332 5.85 6.46 -6.70
N GLU A 333 5.55 6.94 -5.50
CA GLU A 333 6.44 7.57 -4.54
C GLU A 333 6.59 6.72 -3.27
N GLU A 334 7.79 6.74 -2.70
CA GLU A 334 8.12 6.23 -1.36
C GLU A 334 8.67 7.36 -0.49
N THR A 335 7.94 7.77 0.54
CA THR A 335 8.43 8.73 1.53
C THR A 335 9.44 8.06 2.46
N VAL A 336 10.73 8.33 2.25
CA VAL A 336 11.86 7.72 2.96
C VAL A 336 12.13 8.40 4.31
N HIS A 337 12.01 9.72 4.36
CA HIS A 337 12.22 10.51 5.56
C HIS A 337 11.34 11.75 5.56
N ASN A 338 10.56 11.93 6.62
CA ASN A 338 9.69 13.09 6.76
C ASN A 338 9.97 13.86 8.04
N THR A 339 10.49 15.09 7.88
CA THR A 339 10.69 16.01 9.00
C THR A 339 9.53 16.99 9.16
N ASP A 340 8.65 17.10 8.16
CA ASP A 340 7.55 18.06 8.13
C ASP A 340 6.44 17.66 9.12
N ALA A 341 5.89 18.67 9.80
CA ALA A 341 4.72 18.51 10.65
C ALA A 341 3.52 19.28 10.07
N GLY A 342 2.31 18.90 10.46
CA GLY A 342 1.08 19.55 9.99
C GLY A 342 0.60 19.10 8.61
N ILE A 343 1.12 18.00 8.07
CA ILE A 343 0.74 17.45 6.74
C ILE A 343 0.04 16.09 6.80
N GLY A 344 -0.08 15.48 7.99
CA GLY A 344 -0.74 14.18 8.18
C GLY A 344 0.10 12.94 7.87
N ALA A 345 1.26 13.10 7.22
CA ALA A 345 2.21 12.02 6.98
C ALA A 345 2.94 11.57 8.26
N ASP A 346 3.34 10.30 8.29
CA ASP A 346 4.17 9.73 9.37
C ASP A 346 5.56 10.40 9.37
N ARG A 347 6.24 10.41 10.53
CA ARG A 347 7.54 11.09 10.73
C ARG A 347 8.68 10.08 10.90
N ASP A 348 8.75 9.13 9.99
CA ASP A 348 9.82 8.12 9.97
C ASP A 348 11.10 8.67 9.34
N ASP A 349 12.23 8.03 9.64
CA ASP A 349 13.51 8.24 8.98
C ASP A 349 14.14 6.88 8.62
N LEU A 350 14.06 6.53 7.33
CA LEU A 350 14.67 5.33 6.74
C LEU A 350 15.90 5.70 5.87
N SER A 351 16.32 6.96 5.86
CA SER A 351 17.34 7.49 4.94
C SER A 351 18.67 6.74 5.03
N GLN A 352 19.07 6.32 6.22
CA GLN A 352 20.29 5.53 6.44
C GLN A 352 20.23 4.15 5.77
N THR A 353 19.06 3.52 5.76
CA THR A 353 18.86 2.23 5.08
C THR A 353 18.98 2.40 3.56
N TYR A 354 18.51 3.51 3.02
CA TYR A 354 18.69 3.89 1.60
C TYR A 354 20.11 4.42 1.27
N GLY A 355 21.00 4.54 2.26
CA GLY A 355 22.40 4.97 2.06
C GLY A 355 22.65 6.48 2.17
N SER A 356 21.60 7.27 2.42
CA SER A 356 21.69 8.71 2.73
C SER A 356 22.05 8.94 4.21
N ARG A 357 22.53 10.13 4.57
CA ARG A 357 22.81 10.55 5.96
C ARG A 357 21.75 11.54 6.47
N GLY A 358 20.47 11.24 6.22
CA GLY A 358 19.34 12.06 6.66
C GLY A 358 18.83 13.06 5.63
N ARG A 359 19.35 13.06 4.40
CA ARG A 359 19.03 14.06 3.38
C ARG A 359 17.97 13.59 2.39
N LEU A 360 17.96 12.30 2.04
CA LEU A 360 16.94 11.69 1.20
C LEU A 360 15.60 11.72 1.93
N GLU A 361 14.63 12.40 1.35
CA GLU A 361 13.26 12.49 1.86
C GLU A 361 12.30 11.59 1.08
N SER A 362 12.50 11.40 -0.23
CA SER A 362 11.58 10.66 -1.10
C SER A 362 12.28 9.93 -2.24
N PHE A 363 11.74 8.79 -2.65
CA PHE A 363 12.12 8.05 -3.86
C PHE A 363 10.93 7.97 -4.80
N VAL A 364 11.08 8.42 -6.04
CA VAL A 364 10.02 8.42 -7.06
C VAL A 364 10.38 7.44 -8.16
N LEU A 365 9.57 6.41 -8.35
CA LEU A 365 9.72 5.46 -9.46
C LEU A 365 8.72 5.79 -10.58
N MET A 366 9.23 6.36 -11.67
CA MET A 366 8.48 6.64 -12.89
C MET A 366 8.42 5.43 -13.83
N ASP A 367 9.13 4.35 -13.50
CA ASP A 367 9.24 3.11 -14.27
C ASP A 367 9.75 3.33 -15.70
N THR A 368 9.36 2.48 -16.65
CA THR A 368 10.05 2.43 -17.93
C THR A 368 9.80 3.68 -18.76
N ILE A 369 10.88 4.31 -19.21
CA ILE A 369 10.83 5.55 -19.98
C ILE A 369 10.03 5.41 -21.29
N GLY A 370 9.89 4.18 -21.80
CA GLY A 370 9.10 3.86 -22.99
C GLY A 370 7.59 4.06 -22.82
N LYS A 371 7.06 4.17 -21.58
CA LYS A 371 5.64 4.47 -21.32
C LYS A 371 5.25 5.89 -21.72
N TYR A 372 6.18 6.83 -21.68
CA TYR A 372 5.90 8.24 -21.85
C TYR A 372 5.96 8.64 -23.33
N PRO A 373 5.07 9.51 -23.84
CA PRO A 373 5.19 10.07 -25.18
C PRO A 373 6.46 10.92 -25.35
N ASP A 374 6.86 11.19 -26.61
CA ASP A 374 7.98 12.10 -26.88
C ASP A 374 7.58 13.58 -26.72
N ASP A 375 6.33 13.92 -27.01
CA ASP A 375 5.75 15.20 -26.62
C ASP A 375 5.36 15.15 -25.14
N LEU A 376 6.12 15.87 -24.30
CA LEU A 376 5.95 15.86 -22.84
C LEU A 376 4.62 16.48 -22.39
N ASN A 377 3.93 17.23 -23.25
CA ASN A 377 2.62 17.82 -22.96
C ASN A 377 1.45 17.00 -23.50
N GLN A 378 1.72 15.93 -24.26
CA GLN A 378 0.67 15.06 -24.76
C GLN A 378 0.01 14.32 -23.60
N ARG A 379 -1.31 14.46 -23.48
CA ARG A 379 -2.13 13.63 -22.60
C ARG A 379 -2.16 12.20 -23.10
N PHE A 380 -1.88 11.24 -22.22
CA PHE A 380 -1.82 9.82 -22.58
C PHE A 380 -2.34 8.89 -21.49
N LEU A 381 -2.40 9.34 -20.23
CA LEU A 381 -2.94 8.61 -19.10
C LEU A 381 -4.16 9.35 -18.57
N GLY A 382 -5.26 9.32 -19.32
CA GLY A 382 -6.43 10.16 -19.03
C GLY A 382 -6.12 11.64 -19.27
N GLU A 383 -6.21 12.44 -18.20
CA GLU A 383 -5.94 13.88 -18.25
C GLU A 383 -4.44 14.22 -18.12
N ASP A 384 -3.61 13.20 -17.84
CA ASP A 384 -2.21 13.36 -17.49
C ASP A 384 -1.23 13.23 -18.66
N SER A 385 -0.21 14.09 -18.63
CA SER A 385 0.98 14.09 -19.50
C SER A 385 2.20 13.58 -18.73
N ALA A 386 3.36 13.45 -19.40
CA ALA A 386 4.58 12.98 -18.74
C ALA A 386 4.99 13.88 -17.55
N LEU A 387 4.79 15.20 -17.67
CA LEU A 387 5.14 16.15 -16.61
C LEU A 387 4.10 16.20 -15.49
N THR A 388 2.81 16.01 -15.78
CA THR A 388 1.79 15.96 -14.72
C THR A 388 1.86 14.65 -13.95
N VAL A 389 2.20 13.52 -14.59
CA VAL A 389 2.51 12.28 -13.88
C VAL A 389 3.72 12.47 -12.95
N LEU A 390 4.78 13.13 -13.41
CA LEU A 390 5.92 13.43 -12.55
C LEU A 390 5.53 14.34 -11.39
N GLY A 391 4.69 15.36 -11.62
CA GLY A 391 4.17 16.20 -10.55
C GLY A 391 3.24 15.48 -9.58
N HIS A 392 2.47 14.52 -10.05
CA HIS A 392 1.69 13.65 -9.18
C HIS A 392 2.61 12.89 -8.22
N GLU A 393 3.61 12.17 -8.73
CA GLU A 393 4.49 11.35 -7.89
C GLU A 393 5.40 12.19 -6.99
N VAL A 394 5.95 13.30 -7.50
CA VAL A 394 6.75 14.21 -6.67
C VAL A 394 5.91 14.84 -5.54
N GLY A 395 4.64 15.13 -5.81
CA GLY A 395 3.73 15.76 -4.85
C GLY A 395 3.41 14.88 -3.64
N HIS A 396 3.40 13.55 -3.79
CA HIS A 396 3.12 12.59 -2.71
C HIS A 396 4.03 12.76 -1.49
N ARG A 397 5.27 13.25 -1.69
CA ARG A 397 6.18 13.59 -0.58
C ARG A 397 5.52 14.48 0.48
N TRP A 398 4.62 15.39 0.09
CA TRP A 398 3.96 16.32 1.03
C TRP A 398 2.46 16.12 1.16
N LEU A 399 1.82 15.55 0.14
CA LEU A 399 0.38 15.68 -0.05
C LEU A 399 -0.39 14.44 0.40
N VAL A 400 -1.72 14.59 0.33
CA VAL A 400 -2.68 13.49 0.40
C VAL A 400 -2.60 12.59 1.63
N ASN A 401 -2.39 13.21 2.79
CA ASN A 401 -2.67 12.64 4.11
C ASN A 401 -3.46 13.61 5.00
N ALA A 402 -3.99 14.68 4.40
CA ALA A 402 -4.56 15.79 5.15
C ALA A 402 -5.94 15.44 5.74
N LEU A 403 -6.05 15.58 7.05
CA LEU A 403 -7.29 15.51 7.80
C LEU A 403 -7.80 16.91 8.14
N PHE A 404 -9.09 17.03 8.45
CA PHE A 404 -9.69 18.30 8.88
C PHE A 404 -10.66 18.09 10.04
N ARG A 405 -11.01 19.18 10.73
CA ARG A 405 -12.05 19.19 11.75
C ARG A 405 -13.43 19.37 11.13
N ASP A 406 -14.31 18.39 11.33
CA ASP A 406 -15.75 18.53 11.08
C ASP A 406 -16.46 18.63 12.44
N GLY A 407 -16.65 19.87 12.91
CA GLY A 407 -17.09 20.15 14.28
C GLY A 407 -16.07 19.63 15.30
N ALA A 408 -16.47 18.68 16.15
CA ALA A 408 -15.59 18.09 17.16
C ALA A 408 -14.79 16.88 16.64
N ALA A 409 -15.17 16.30 15.50
CA ALA A 409 -14.53 15.11 14.95
C ALA A 409 -13.37 15.48 14.03
N THR A 410 -12.36 14.62 13.95
CA THR A 410 -11.38 14.64 12.86
C THR A 410 -11.91 13.76 11.73
N SER A 411 -11.89 14.27 10.50
CA SER A 411 -12.44 13.61 9.32
C SER A 411 -11.37 13.42 8.24
N SER A 412 -11.48 12.30 7.51
CA SER A 412 -10.68 11.95 6.33
C SER A 412 -11.47 12.04 5.03
N GLU A 413 -12.67 12.62 5.01
CA GLU A 413 -13.51 12.72 3.80
C GLU A 413 -12.90 13.55 2.66
N LEU A 414 -11.79 14.26 2.90
CA LEU A 414 -11.00 14.87 1.84
C LEU A 414 -10.21 13.83 1.03
N LEU A 415 -10.02 12.63 1.56
CA LEU A 415 -9.16 11.60 1.00
C LEU A 415 -9.99 10.57 0.23
N GLY A 416 -9.48 10.18 -0.93
CA GLY A 416 -10.05 9.19 -1.83
C GLY A 416 -9.32 7.86 -1.75
N ARG A 417 -8.88 7.39 -2.93
CA ARG A 417 -8.27 6.09 -3.17
C ARG A 417 -7.09 5.85 -2.25
N ASP A 418 -7.13 4.71 -1.55
CA ASP A 418 -6.11 4.26 -0.59
C ASP A 418 -5.78 5.27 0.52
N GLN A 419 -6.63 6.30 0.70
CA GLN A 419 -6.39 7.46 1.56
C GLN A 419 -5.06 8.18 1.28
N VAL A 420 -4.53 8.04 0.07
CA VAL A 420 -3.32 8.71 -0.42
C VAL A 420 -3.59 9.46 -1.73
N HIS A 421 -4.83 9.87 -1.94
CA HIS A 421 -5.27 10.70 -3.07
C HIS A 421 -6.35 11.66 -2.59
N TRP A 422 -6.56 12.79 -3.28
CA TRP A 422 -7.74 13.60 -3.01
C TRP A 422 -9.00 12.83 -3.42
N SER A 423 -10.08 12.98 -2.64
CA SER A 423 -11.36 12.40 -3.02
C SER A 423 -11.86 13.04 -4.31
N PHE A 424 -12.44 12.22 -5.19
CA PHE A 424 -13.11 12.70 -6.41
C PHE A 424 -14.09 13.86 -6.14
N PHE A 425 -14.71 13.89 -4.96
CA PHE A 425 -15.73 14.87 -4.58
C PHE A 425 -15.21 16.11 -3.86
N VAL A 426 -13.89 16.32 -3.83
CA VAL A 426 -13.26 17.52 -3.25
C VAL A 426 -12.87 18.48 -4.37
N ASP A 427 -13.23 19.74 -4.20
CA ASP A 427 -12.78 20.82 -5.05
C ASP A 427 -11.36 21.24 -4.63
N THR A 428 -10.38 20.84 -5.42
CA THR A 428 -8.97 21.16 -5.21
C THR A 428 -8.42 22.03 -6.34
N ASP A 429 -9.27 22.74 -7.08
CA ASP A 429 -8.88 23.50 -8.28
C ASP A 429 -8.12 22.65 -9.33
N GLY A 430 -8.37 21.34 -9.34
CA GLY A 430 -7.69 20.36 -10.18
C GLY A 430 -6.27 20.03 -9.70
N SER A 431 -6.10 19.57 -8.46
CA SER A 431 -4.79 19.10 -7.98
C SER A 431 -4.22 17.98 -8.84
N TYR A 432 -2.89 17.91 -9.02
CA TYR A 432 -2.24 16.74 -9.63
C TYR A 432 -2.45 15.45 -8.87
N LEU A 433 -2.84 15.51 -7.59
CA LEU A 433 -2.98 14.34 -6.72
C LEU A 433 -4.41 13.77 -6.78
N GLU A 434 -4.85 13.51 -8.02
CA GLU A 434 -6.20 13.06 -8.38
C GLU A 434 -7.33 14.04 -8.06
N GLY A 435 -7.03 15.33 -8.04
CA GLY A 435 -7.99 16.39 -7.73
C GLY A 435 -8.85 16.83 -8.91
N ASN A 436 -10.12 17.16 -8.62
CA ASN A 436 -11.02 17.84 -9.56
C ASN A 436 -11.12 19.35 -9.26
N ASP A 437 -11.41 20.14 -10.30
CA ASP A 437 -11.97 21.50 -10.22
C ASP A 437 -13.50 21.37 -10.33
N ILE A 438 -14.24 21.70 -9.28
CA ILE A 438 -15.68 21.43 -9.17
C ILE A 438 -16.46 22.75 -9.16
N ALA A 439 -17.27 22.95 -10.20
CA ALA A 439 -18.15 24.10 -10.31
C ALA A 439 -19.57 23.80 -9.82
N THR A 440 -20.17 24.72 -9.06
CA THR A 440 -21.61 24.69 -8.74
C THR A 440 -22.43 25.16 -9.94
N GLN A 441 -23.49 24.42 -10.27
CA GLN A 441 -24.41 24.70 -11.37
C GLN A 441 -25.63 25.51 -10.90
N ALA A 442 -26.33 26.16 -11.85
CA ALA A 442 -27.50 26.99 -11.55
C ALA A 442 -28.68 26.21 -10.92
N ASP A 443 -28.74 24.88 -11.13
CA ASP A 443 -29.73 23.98 -10.57
C ASP A 443 -29.32 23.41 -9.19
N GLY A 444 -28.20 23.87 -8.62
CA GLY A 444 -27.67 23.41 -7.34
C GLY A 444 -26.87 22.11 -7.40
N ARG A 445 -26.67 21.52 -8.59
CA ARG A 445 -25.76 20.39 -8.79
C ARG A 445 -24.31 20.84 -8.93
N PHE A 446 -23.40 19.88 -9.00
CA PHE A 446 -21.96 20.08 -9.16
C PHE A 446 -21.49 19.45 -10.47
N ARG A 447 -20.48 20.06 -11.10
CA ARG A 447 -19.84 19.53 -12.29
C ARG A 447 -18.33 19.64 -12.17
N THR A 448 -17.61 18.57 -12.51
CA THR A 448 -16.15 18.64 -12.68
C THR A 448 -15.82 19.45 -13.94
N ALA A 449 -15.23 20.63 -13.76
CA ALA A 449 -14.85 21.57 -14.81
C ALA A 449 -13.45 21.30 -15.36
N GLY A 450 -12.58 20.68 -14.57
CA GLY A 450 -11.24 20.24 -14.95
C GLY A 450 -10.64 19.26 -13.93
N ALA A 451 -9.46 18.73 -14.27
CA ALA A 451 -8.73 17.73 -13.49
C ALA A 451 -7.22 17.81 -13.80
N SER A 452 -6.36 17.44 -12.83
CA SER A 452 -4.89 17.38 -12.98
C SER A 452 -4.28 18.64 -13.63
N LEU A 453 -4.57 19.82 -13.07
CA LEU A 453 -4.23 21.13 -13.63
C LEU A 453 -3.00 21.77 -12.98
N ARG A 454 -2.83 21.64 -11.65
CA ARG A 454 -1.86 22.42 -10.85
C ARG A 454 -1.63 21.80 -9.47
N TYR A 455 -0.76 22.42 -8.66
CA TYR A 455 -0.85 22.31 -7.20
C TYR A 455 -1.79 23.40 -6.67
N SER A 456 -2.85 23.00 -5.99
CA SER A 456 -3.86 23.90 -5.42
C SER A 456 -3.32 24.80 -4.31
N ALA A 457 -4.11 25.76 -3.84
CA ALA A 457 -3.73 26.57 -2.68
C ALA A 457 -3.54 25.72 -1.41
N LEU A 458 -4.37 24.68 -1.24
CA LEU A 458 -4.25 23.71 -0.15
C LEU A 458 -2.95 22.90 -0.30
N ASP A 459 -2.66 22.42 -1.51
CA ASP A 459 -1.44 21.65 -1.79
C ASP A 459 -0.20 22.49 -1.47
N GLN A 460 -0.14 23.71 -1.99
CA GLN A 460 0.99 24.62 -1.77
C GLN A 460 1.17 24.96 -0.27
N TYR A 461 0.08 25.01 0.52
CA TYR A 461 0.21 25.16 1.97
C TYR A 461 0.86 23.92 2.60
N LEU A 462 0.38 22.72 2.27
CA LEU A 462 0.92 21.46 2.78
C LEU A 462 2.38 21.23 2.33
N MET A 463 2.74 21.65 1.13
CA MET A 463 4.12 21.65 0.62
C MET A 463 5.02 22.69 1.30
N GLY A 464 4.47 23.58 2.13
CA GLY A 464 5.25 24.65 2.77
C GLY A 464 5.65 25.78 1.82
N MET A 465 4.86 26.03 0.77
CA MET A 465 5.08 27.06 -0.25
C MET A 465 4.10 28.24 -0.12
N ARG A 466 3.00 28.07 0.61
CA ARG A 466 1.95 29.09 0.81
C ARG A 466 1.61 29.24 2.28
N ASP A 467 1.43 30.48 2.74
CA ASP A 467 1.00 30.73 4.11
C ASP A 467 -0.49 30.39 4.29
N ALA A 468 -0.89 29.94 5.47
CA ALA A 468 -2.29 29.59 5.76
C ALA A 468 -3.24 30.77 5.46
N SER A 469 -2.83 32.01 5.70
CA SER A 469 -3.65 33.20 5.42
C SER A 469 -3.92 33.44 3.93
N GLU A 470 -3.19 32.78 3.04
CA GLU A 470 -3.34 32.87 1.58
C GLU A 470 -4.16 31.70 1.00
N VAL A 471 -4.65 30.78 1.84
CA VAL A 471 -5.47 29.64 1.43
C VAL A 471 -6.95 30.04 1.48
N PRO A 472 -7.63 30.18 0.33
CA PRO A 472 -9.07 30.42 0.32
C PRO A 472 -9.82 29.19 0.87
N PRO A 473 -11.06 29.37 1.35
CA PRO A 473 -11.94 28.24 1.63
C PRO A 473 -12.13 27.39 0.36
N PHE A 474 -12.07 26.08 0.53
CA PHE A 474 -12.38 25.08 -0.48
C PHE A 474 -13.60 24.28 -0.01
N PHE A 475 -14.07 23.31 -0.78
CA PHE A 475 -15.21 22.51 -0.37
C PHE A 475 -15.13 21.08 -0.86
N PHE A 476 -15.96 20.22 -0.27
CA PHE A 476 -16.26 18.90 -0.81
C PHE A 476 -17.77 18.66 -0.82
N VAL A 477 -18.20 17.62 -1.54
CA VAL A 477 -19.61 17.27 -1.68
C VAL A 477 -19.88 15.96 -0.94
N ARG A 478 -20.58 16.06 0.20
CA ARG A 478 -20.97 14.91 1.02
C ARG A 478 -22.23 14.24 0.48
N ASN A 479 -22.30 12.92 0.60
CA ASN A 479 -23.42 12.09 0.14
C ASN A 479 -23.77 12.34 -1.33
N PRO A 480 -22.84 12.09 -2.26
CA PRO A 480 -23.06 12.30 -3.68
C PRO A 480 -24.21 11.43 -4.19
N THR A 481 -25.01 11.97 -5.11
CA THR A 481 -26.15 11.29 -5.74
C THR A 481 -26.23 11.61 -7.22
N GLY A 482 -26.86 10.72 -7.99
CA GLY A 482 -26.98 10.88 -9.45
C GLY A 482 -25.67 10.63 -10.21
N THR A 483 -24.73 9.93 -9.59
CA THR A 483 -23.49 9.42 -10.18
C THR A 483 -23.20 8.02 -9.62
N ASP A 484 -22.53 7.18 -10.41
CA ASP A 484 -21.97 5.89 -9.99
C ASP A 484 -20.51 6.02 -9.55
N THR A 485 -20.00 7.25 -9.47
CA THR A 485 -18.64 7.56 -8.99
C THR A 485 -18.54 7.40 -7.47
N ASP A 486 -17.46 6.79 -7.02
CA ASP A 486 -17.06 6.73 -5.62
C ASP A 486 -15.90 7.70 -5.31
N PRO A 487 -15.63 8.00 -4.02
CA PRO A 487 -14.55 8.90 -3.61
C PRO A 487 -13.15 8.55 -4.12
N GLY A 488 -12.88 7.28 -4.47
CA GLY A 488 -11.58 6.78 -4.91
C GLY A 488 -11.43 6.61 -6.42
N GLN A 489 -12.36 7.11 -7.24
CA GLN A 489 -12.17 7.09 -8.69
C GLN A 489 -11.13 8.11 -9.16
N THR A 490 -10.47 7.78 -10.27
CA THR A 490 -9.59 8.71 -10.98
C THR A 490 -10.37 9.95 -11.43
N PRO A 491 -9.76 11.15 -11.41
CA PRO A 491 -10.47 12.38 -11.73
C PRO A 491 -10.91 12.40 -13.20
N ALA A 492 -12.01 13.10 -13.48
CA ALA A 492 -12.60 13.12 -14.82
C ALA A 492 -13.36 14.42 -15.07
N THR A 493 -13.20 15.00 -16.25
CA THR A 493 -13.90 16.23 -16.65
C THR A 493 -15.33 15.95 -17.12
N GLY A 494 -16.29 16.77 -16.70
CA GLY A 494 -17.66 16.75 -17.21
C GLY A 494 -18.65 15.86 -16.46
N VAL A 495 -18.24 15.24 -15.36
CA VAL A 495 -19.12 14.45 -14.48
C VAL A 495 -20.04 15.40 -13.72
N VAL A 496 -21.33 15.07 -13.65
CA VAL A 496 -22.34 15.89 -12.97
C VAL A 496 -23.01 15.07 -11.88
N PHE A 497 -23.08 15.64 -10.68
CA PHE A 497 -23.64 14.96 -9.50
C PHE A 497 -24.30 15.97 -8.56
N ALA A 498 -25.15 15.49 -7.66
CA ALA A 498 -25.76 16.28 -6.60
C ALA A 498 -25.21 15.83 -5.24
N GLY A 499 -25.42 16.62 -4.19
CA GLY A 499 -25.01 16.28 -2.83
C GLY A 499 -25.04 17.49 -1.90
N THR A 500 -24.45 17.34 -0.72
CA THR A 500 -24.37 18.44 0.27
C THR A 500 -23.00 19.08 0.21
N ARG A 501 -22.92 20.34 -0.23
CA ARG A 501 -21.69 21.14 -0.14
C ARG A 501 -21.29 21.33 1.33
N LYS A 502 -19.99 21.13 1.58
CA LYS A 502 -19.34 21.40 2.86
C LYS A 502 -18.09 22.23 2.61
N ASP A 503 -18.16 23.50 2.99
CA ASP A 503 -17.01 24.40 2.94
C ASP A 503 -16.03 24.03 4.07
N VAL A 504 -14.75 24.04 3.75
CA VAL A 504 -13.64 23.76 4.66
C VAL A 504 -12.71 24.97 4.62
N ALA A 505 -12.40 25.50 5.80
CA ALA A 505 -11.38 26.52 5.94
C ALA A 505 -10.03 25.87 6.25
N ILE A 506 -8.93 26.53 5.89
CA ILE A 506 -7.59 26.08 6.28
C ILE A 506 -7.42 25.93 7.80
N GLY A 507 -8.17 26.71 8.58
CA GLY A 507 -8.22 26.59 10.04
C GLY A 507 -8.71 25.22 10.51
N ASP A 508 -9.57 24.54 9.76
CA ASP A 508 -10.07 23.21 10.11
C ASP A 508 -9.00 22.14 9.90
N VAL A 509 -8.16 22.30 8.88
CA VAL A 509 -6.98 21.45 8.63
C VAL A 509 -5.93 21.68 9.72
N VAL A 510 -5.62 22.95 10.03
CA VAL A 510 -4.70 23.33 11.11
C VAL A 510 -5.18 22.81 12.46
N ALA A 511 -6.48 22.86 12.75
CA ALA A 511 -7.03 22.35 14.00
C ALA A 511 -7.00 20.81 14.10
N ALA A 512 -6.89 20.10 12.98
CA ALA A 512 -6.74 18.65 12.95
C ALA A 512 -5.26 18.21 13.04
N LEU A 513 -4.38 18.87 12.29
CA LEU A 513 -3.00 18.43 12.06
C LEU A 513 -1.93 19.25 12.80
N GLY A 514 -2.31 20.42 13.31
CA GLY A 514 -1.38 21.46 13.76
C GLY A 514 -0.91 22.36 12.62
N ASP A 515 -0.16 23.40 12.96
CA ASP A 515 0.45 24.29 11.98
C ASP A 515 1.47 23.53 11.11
N ARG A 516 1.49 23.84 9.81
CA ARG A 516 2.54 23.37 8.91
C ARG A 516 3.91 23.88 9.38
N SER A 517 4.84 22.96 9.59
CA SER A 517 6.21 23.27 10.02
C SER A 517 7.25 22.45 9.23
N PRO A 518 8.28 23.09 8.63
CA PRO A 518 8.50 24.53 8.51
C PRO A 518 7.34 25.30 7.86
N LYS A 519 7.19 26.57 8.24
CA LYS A 519 6.24 27.50 7.61
C LYS A 519 6.69 27.85 6.20
N ALA A 520 5.78 28.41 5.41
CA ALA A 520 6.10 28.92 4.10
C ALA A 520 7.26 29.91 4.14
N ALA A 521 8.27 29.64 3.31
CA ALA A 521 9.48 30.43 3.22
C ALA A 521 9.65 30.95 1.78
N PRO A 522 9.24 32.20 1.50
CA PRO A 522 9.51 32.82 0.21
C PRO A 522 11.02 32.82 -0.08
N GLY A 523 11.43 32.25 -1.21
CA GLY A 523 12.84 32.12 -1.57
C GLY A 523 13.60 31.01 -0.81
N ALA A 524 12.90 29.98 -0.33
CA ALA A 524 13.52 28.75 0.11
C ALA A 524 14.50 28.22 -0.95
N ARG A 525 15.56 27.52 -0.50
CA ARG A 525 16.47 26.86 -1.42
C ARG A 525 15.70 25.85 -2.27
N PRO A 526 16.03 25.71 -3.57
CA PRO A 526 15.39 24.71 -4.41
C PRO A 526 15.48 23.32 -3.79
N PHE A 527 14.40 22.55 -3.93
CA PHE A 527 14.37 21.14 -3.54
C PHE A 527 15.25 20.36 -4.53
N ARG A 528 16.28 19.67 -4.04
CA ARG A 528 17.26 19.02 -4.91
C ARG A 528 16.82 17.62 -5.28
N GLU A 529 16.85 17.36 -6.58
CA GLU A 529 16.39 16.12 -7.16
C GLU A 529 17.50 15.52 -8.04
N ALA A 530 17.74 14.22 -7.92
CA ALA A 530 18.60 13.51 -8.87
C ALA A 530 17.72 12.74 -9.85
N PHE A 531 17.99 12.89 -11.16
CA PHE A 531 17.34 12.08 -12.18
C PHE A 531 18.23 10.89 -12.52
N ILE A 532 17.68 9.70 -12.34
CA ILE A 532 18.40 8.43 -12.44
C ILE A 532 17.76 7.58 -13.53
N TYR A 533 18.58 7.00 -14.40
CA TYR A 533 18.17 5.98 -15.36
C TYR A 533 18.77 4.62 -14.97
N VAL A 534 17.92 3.68 -14.58
CA VAL A 534 18.33 2.33 -14.17
C VAL A 534 18.13 1.35 -15.32
N THR A 535 19.13 0.53 -15.60
CA THR A 535 19.03 -0.52 -16.62
C THR A 535 19.09 -1.89 -15.98
N VAL A 536 18.22 -2.80 -16.41
CA VAL A 536 18.20 -4.18 -15.93
C VAL A 536 18.23 -5.14 -17.12
N GLY A 537 19.23 -6.02 -17.16
CA GLY A 537 19.39 -7.04 -18.19
C GLY A 537 19.90 -6.53 -19.55
N ALA A 538 20.20 -5.24 -19.70
CA ALA A 538 20.76 -4.63 -20.90
C ALA A 538 21.55 -3.36 -20.55
N PRO A 539 22.53 -2.96 -21.38
CA PRO A 539 23.24 -1.70 -21.21
C PRO A 539 22.31 -0.49 -21.43
N ALA A 540 22.74 0.68 -20.99
CA ALA A 540 21.99 1.92 -21.19
C ALA A 540 21.81 2.27 -22.68
N ASP A 541 20.55 2.50 -23.07
CA ASP A 541 20.20 3.03 -24.39
C ASP A 541 20.36 4.56 -24.39
N PRO A 542 21.23 5.13 -25.26
CA PRO A 542 21.42 6.57 -25.33
C PRO A 542 20.16 7.37 -25.66
N ALA A 543 19.21 6.80 -26.43
CA ALA A 543 17.96 7.50 -26.78
C ALA A 543 17.04 7.63 -25.56
N SER A 544 16.97 6.57 -24.76
CA SER A 544 16.27 6.54 -23.47
C SER A 544 16.85 7.55 -22.48
N VAL A 545 18.18 7.57 -22.29
CA VAL A 545 18.86 8.56 -21.43
C VAL A 545 18.58 9.99 -21.91
N ALA A 546 18.65 10.24 -23.22
CA ALA A 546 18.35 11.54 -23.80
C ALA A 546 16.89 11.97 -23.61
N LYS A 547 15.95 11.02 -23.46
CA LYS A 547 14.55 11.32 -23.14
C LYS A 547 14.36 11.68 -21.68
N VAL A 548 15.01 10.97 -20.76
CA VAL A 548 15.05 11.34 -19.33
C VAL A 548 15.62 12.75 -19.18
N GLU A 549 16.70 13.09 -19.91
CA GLU A 549 17.27 14.44 -19.91
C GLU A 549 16.28 15.51 -20.40
N ARG A 550 15.45 15.23 -21.41
CA ARG A 550 14.41 16.19 -21.85
C ARG A 550 13.37 16.44 -20.76
N ILE A 551 12.96 15.39 -20.04
CA ILE A 551 12.02 15.51 -18.91
C ILE A 551 12.67 16.34 -17.80
N ARG A 552 13.89 15.96 -17.37
CA ARG A 552 14.67 16.67 -16.35
C ARG A 552 14.82 18.16 -16.68
N ALA A 553 15.14 18.49 -17.93
CA ALA A 553 15.33 19.87 -18.35
C ALA A 553 14.03 20.69 -18.38
N ALA A 554 12.88 20.06 -18.67
CA ALA A 554 11.57 20.73 -18.66
C ALA A 554 11.00 20.88 -17.24
N TRP A 555 11.38 20.00 -16.33
CA TRP A 555 10.79 19.87 -15.00
C TRP A 555 10.84 21.14 -14.13
N PRO A 556 11.95 21.89 -13.99
CA PRO A 556 11.99 23.07 -13.13
C PRO A 556 10.98 24.16 -13.49
N ALA A 557 10.82 24.42 -14.79
CA ALA A 557 9.86 25.40 -15.28
C ALA A 557 8.42 24.94 -15.03
N PHE A 558 8.15 23.65 -15.30
CA PHE A 558 6.85 23.04 -15.05
C PHE A 558 6.47 23.08 -13.56
N PHE A 559 7.36 22.63 -12.67
CA PHE A 559 7.12 22.60 -11.23
C PHE A 559 6.88 24.01 -10.68
N SER A 560 7.71 24.98 -11.06
CA SER A 560 7.55 26.35 -10.60
C SER A 560 6.24 26.96 -11.09
N GLN A 561 5.86 26.74 -12.35
CA GLN A 561 4.57 27.19 -12.88
C GLN A 561 3.39 26.55 -12.14
N SER A 562 3.48 25.25 -11.86
CA SER A 562 2.48 24.48 -11.15
C SER A 562 2.24 24.94 -9.72
N ALA A 563 3.27 25.49 -9.08
CA ALA A 563 3.23 26.07 -7.75
C ALA A 563 3.15 27.62 -7.76
N GLU A 564 2.68 28.22 -8.85
CA GLU A 564 2.51 29.68 -9.00
C GLU A 564 3.78 30.51 -8.74
N GLY A 565 4.95 29.94 -9.03
CA GLY A 565 6.26 30.55 -8.82
C GLY A 565 6.75 30.52 -7.36
N ARG A 566 6.03 29.84 -6.45
CA ARG A 566 6.38 29.77 -5.03
C ARG A 566 7.32 28.61 -4.69
N GLY A 567 7.30 27.56 -5.52
CA GLY A 567 8.19 26.41 -5.44
C GLY A 567 9.29 26.45 -6.50
N SER A 568 10.43 25.85 -6.19
CA SER A 568 11.51 25.61 -7.15
C SER A 568 12.25 24.31 -6.83
N VAL A 569 12.74 23.65 -7.88
CA VAL A 569 13.52 22.41 -7.82
C VAL A 569 14.86 22.62 -8.53
N ASP A 570 15.89 21.92 -8.08
CA ASP A 570 17.21 21.90 -8.69
C ASP A 570 17.58 20.46 -9.06
N PRO A 571 17.40 20.09 -10.34
CA PRO A 571 17.66 18.74 -10.82
C PRO A 571 19.09 18.60 -11.39
N THR A 572 20.07 19.33 -10.84
CA THR A 572 21.46 19.25 -11.29
C THR A 572 22.24 18.17 -10.55
N LEU A 573 22.98 17.37 -11.31
CA LEU A 573 23.98 16.44 -10.79
C LEU A 573 25.33 17.15 -10.68
N ASN A 574 25.87 17.21 -9.46
CA ASN A 574 27.22 17.69 -9.16
C ASN A 574 27.83 16.97 -7.96
#